data_AF-A0A6A8DCE6-F1
#
_entry.id   AF-A0A6A8DCE6-F1
#
_cell.length_a   1.000
_cell.length_b   1.000
_cell.length_c   1.000
_cell.angle_alpha   90.00
_cell.angle_beta   90.00
_cell.angle_gamma   90.00
#
_symmetry.space_group_name_H-M   'P 1'
#
loop_
_entity.id
_entity.type
_entity.pdbx_description
1 polymer ?
#
loop_
_entity_poly.entity_id
_entity_poly.type
_entity_poly.pdbx_seq_one_letter_code
_entity_poly.pdbx_strand_id
1 'polypeptide(L)' 'MTVNHAGTLKKEYFVHYINLIKNSRHCSLDQAKELTLELFFKNDHRIFGQETYQQFLLAYQELKQ' A
#
# COMPACT_ATOMS: atom_id res chain seq x y z
N MET A 1 -19.37 14.44 -15.28
CA MET A 1 -18.00 14.29 -14.73
C MET A 1 -17.82 12.83 -14.35
N THR A 2 -17.12 12.06 -15.18
CA THR A 2 -17.01 10.61 -14.99
C THR A 2 -15.53 10.26 -15.06
N VAL A 3 -14.87 10.25 -13.90
CA VAL A 3 -13.48 9.82 -13.82
C VAL A 3 -13.48 8.31 -13.68
N ASN A 4 -13.58 7.62 -14.83
CA ASN A 4 -13.25 6.21 -14.93
C ASN A 4 -11.72 6.07 -14.82
N HIS A 5 -11.21 5.82 -13.63
CA HIS A 5 -9.82 5.39 -13.38
C HIS A 5 -9.82 4.17 -12.45
N ALA A 6 -10.56 3.13 -12.83
CA ALA A 6 -10.49 1.80 -12.21
C ALA A 6 -9.18 1.04 -12.57
N GLY A 7 -8.04 1.73 -12.68
CA GLY A 7 -6.81 1.17 -13.26
C GLY A 7 -5.75 0.77 -12.22
N THR A 8 -5.33 1.70 -11.36
CA THR A 8 -4.17 1.49 -10.50
C THR A 8 -4.32 2.32 -9.24
N LEU A 9 -4.16 1.71 -8.06
CA LEU A 9 -4.11 2.47 -6.80
C LEU A 9 -2.82 3.30 -6.76
N LYS A 10 -2.96 4.60 -6.55
CA LYS A 10 -1.84 5.54 -6.50
C LYS A 10 -1.02 5.39 -5.22
N LYS A 11 0.25 5.80 -5.26
CA LYS A 11 1.15 5.89 -4.10
C LYS A 11 0.48 6.52 -2.87
N GLU A 12 -0.22 7.64 -3.06
CA GLU A 12 -0.88 8.39 -1.97
C GLU A 12 -1.87 7.52 -1.17
N TYR A 13 -2.59 6.62 -1.84
CA TYR A 13 -3.48 5.67 -1.17
C TYR A 13 -2.70 4.77 -0.21
N PHE A 14 -1.56 4.23 -0.65
CA PHE A 14 -0.74 3.35 0.17
C PHE A 14 -0.06 4.10 1.31
N VAL A 15 0.31 5.38 1.14
CA VAL A 15 0.81 6.22 2.23
C VAL A 15 -0.23 6.33 3.35
N HIS A 16 -1.48 6.63 2.99
CA HIS A 16 -2.57 6.67 3.96
C HIS A 16 -2.85 5.30 4.59
N TYR A 17 -2.86 4.23 3.79
CA TYR A 17 -3.13 2.87 4.25
C TYR A 17 -2.06 2.35 5.22
N ILE A 18 -0.78 2.54 4.91
CA ILE A 18 0.33 2.13 5.79
C ILE A 18 0.27 2.91 7.10
N ASN A 19 0.02 4.23 7.06
CA ASN A 19 -0.15 5.03 8.27
C ASN A 19 -1.35 4.57 9.10
N LEU A 20 -2.47 4.21 8.45
CA LEU A 20 -3.63 3.65 9.13
C LEU A 20 -3.28 2.34 9.84
N ILE A 21 -2.54 1.43 9.20
CA ILE A 21 -2.09 0.19 9.83
C ILE A 21 -1.13 0.47 10.99
N LYS A 22 -0.14 1.35 10.81
CA LYS A 22 0.78 1.76 11.87
C LYS A 22 0.04 2.27 13.09
N ASN A 23 -0.93 3.16 12.89
CA ASN A 23 -1.72 3.73 13.98
C ASN A 23 -2.66 2.71 14.61
N SER A 24 -3.33 1.89 13.80
CA SER A 24 -4.31 0.91 14.29
C SER A 24 -3.66 -0.26 15.04
N ARG A 25 -2.47 -0.67 14.61
CA ARG A 25 -1.75 -1.83 15.19
C ARG A 25 -0.57 -1.43 16.06
N HIS A 26 -0.33 -0.12 16.25
CA HIS A 26 0.82 0.43 16.99
C HIS A 26 2.14 -0.27 16.63
N CYS A 27 2.41 -0.41 15.33
CA CYS A 27 3.50 -1.21 14.80
C CYS A 27 4.52 -0.38 14.03
N SER A 28 5.73 -0.94 13.86
CA SER A 28 6.79 -0.33 13.08
C SER A 28 6.45 -0.26 11.58
N LEU A 29 7.12 0.61 10.83
CA LEU A 29 6.90 0.74 9.38
C LEU A 29 7.13 -0.60 8.64
N ASP A 30 8.15 -1.36 9.03
CA ASP A 30 8.41 -2.69 8.48
C ASP A 30 7.28 -3.69 8.77
N GLN A 31 6.75 -3.69 10.00
CA GLN A 31 5.59 -4.52 10.34
C GLN A 31 4.33 -4.10 9.58
N ALA A 32 4.11 -2.79 9.40
CA ALA A 32 3.00 -2.28 8.61
C ALA A 32 3.12 -2.66 7.12
N LYS A 33 4.34 -2.75 6.59
CA LYS A 33 4.61 -3.26 5.24
C LYS A 33 4.21 -4.74 5.13
N GLU A 34 4.66 -5.59 6.04
CA GLU A 34 4.31 -7.02 6.05
C GLU A 34 2.80 -7.23 6.21
N LEU A 35 2.17 -6.49 7.13
CA LEU A 35 0.72 -6.50 7.30
C LEU A 35 -0.01 -6.01 6.04
N THR A 36 0.52 -5.04 5.31
CA THR A 36 -0.07 -4.62 4.04
C THR A 36 0.03 -5.73 2.99
N LEU A 37 1.15 -6.44 2.91
CA LEU A 37 1.30 -7.59 2.02
C LEU A 37 0.30 -8.71 2.36
N GLU A 38 0.11 -8.99 3.64
CA GLU A 38 -0.81 -10.02 4.10
C GLU A 38 -2.28 -9.60 3.92
N LEU A 39 -2.67 -8.42 4.42
CA LEU A 39 -4.07 -7.97 4.47
C LEU A 39 -4.57 -7.48 3.12
N PHE A 40 -3.75 -6.72 2.40
CA PHE A 40 -4.12 -6.11 1.14
C PHE A 40 -3.83 -7.07 -0.02
N PHE A 41 -2.57 -7.50 -0.16
CA PHE A 41 -2.14 -8.35 -1.28
C PHE A 41 -2.43 -9.83 -1.06
N LYS A 42 -2.89 -10.27 0.14
CA LYS A 42 -3.12 -11.70 0.45
C LYS A 42 -1.88 -12.56 0.20
N ASN A 43 -0.69 -11.99 0.44
CA ASN A 43 0.61 -12.56 0.08
C ASN A 43 0.85 -12.83 -1.42
N ASP A 44 0.00 -12.26 -2.28
CA ASP A 44 0.13 -12.33 -3.72
C ASP A 44 0.25 -10.92 -4.31
N HIS A 45 1.48 -10.52 -4.64
CA HIS A 45 1.75 -9.20 -5.22
C HIS A 45 1.16 -9.02 -6.63
N ARG A 46 0.62 -10.07 -7.25
CA ARG A 46 0.08 -10.05 -8.61
C ARG A 46 -1.42 -9.79 -8.65
N ILE A 47 -2.15 -9.88 -7.52
CA ILE A 47 -3.62 -9.80 -7.56
C ILE A 47 -4.15 -8.46 -8.07
N PHE A 48 -3.38 -7.38 -7.87
CA PHE A 48 -3.72 -6.03 -8.32
C PHE A 48 -2.77 -5.52 -9.43
N GLY A 49 -1.95 -6.40 -9.99
CA GLY A 49 -0.95 -6.05 -10.99
C GLY A 49 0.32 -5.40 -10.44
N GLN A 50 1.36 -5.42 -11.26
CA GLN A 50 2.71 -4.96 -10.90
C GLN A 50 2.77 -3.45 -10.65
N GLU A 51 1.96 -2.66 -11.37
CA GLU A 51 1.89 -1.21 -11.17
C GLU A 51 1.41 -0.86 -9.75
N THR A 52 0.36 -1.52 -9.27
CA THR A 52 -0.15 -1.33 -7.90
C THR A 52 0.90 -1.70 -6.85
N TYR A 53 1.62 -2.81 -7.07
CA TYR A 53 2.72 -3.20 -6.19
C TYR A 53 3.87 -2.17 -6.20
N GLN A 54 4.20 -1.62 -7.37
CA GLN A 54 5.21 -0.57 -7.47
C GLN A 54 4.79 0.71 -6.75
N GLN A 55 3.52 1.11 -6.83
CA GLN A 55 2.99 2.25 -6.07
C GLN A 55 3.06 2.02 -4.56
N PHE A 56 2.80 0.80 -4.10
CA PHE A 56 2.98 0.41 -2.70
C PHE A 56 4.45 0.53 -2.25
N LEU A 57 5.40 0.03 -3.05
CA LEU A 57 6.83 0.13 -2.74
C LEU A 57 7.31 1.59 -2.66
N LEU A 58 6.85 2.44 -3.59
CA LEU A 58 7.14 3.87 -3.57
C LEU A 58 6.61 4.54 -2.28
N ALA A 59 5.40 4.18 -1.86
CA ALA A 59 4.81 4.70 -0.62
C ALA A 59 5.60 4.26 0.62
N TYR A 60 6.03 3.00 0.67
CA TYR A 60 6.87 2.50 1.76
C TYR A 60 8.23 3.22 1.80
N GLN A 61 8.86 3.45 0.65
CA GLN A 61 10.13 4.17 0.58
C GLN A 61 9.99 5.63 1.03
N GLU A 62 8.90 6.31 0.63
CA GLU A 62 8.61 7.68 1.05
C GLU A 62 8.42 7.80 2.57
N LEU A 63 7.79 6.80 3.20
CA LEU A 63 7.61 6.76 4.66
C LEU A 63 8.88 6.42 5.44
N LYS A 64 9.92 5.92 4.76
CA LYS A 64 11.20 5.52 5.36
C LYS A 64 12.25 6.62 5.33
N GLN A 65 12.07 7.64 4.48
CA GLN A 65 12.90 8.85 4.47
C GLN A 65 12.73 9.66 5.75
#